data_AF-A0A552ATK0-F1
#
_entry.id   AF-A0A552ATK0-F1
#
_cell.length_a   1.000
_cell.length_b   1.000
_cell.length_c   1.000
_cell.angle_alpha   90.00
_cell.angle_beta   90.00
_cell.angle_gamma   90.00
#
_symmetry.space_group_name_H-M   'P 1'
#
loop_
_entity.id
_entity.type
_entity.pdbx_description
1 polymer ?
#
loop_
_entity_poly.entity_id
_entity_poly.type
_entity_poly.pdbx_seq_one_letter_code
_entity_poly.pdbx_strand_id
1 'polypeptide(L)'
;MCWSAEVSTVFSILDVAAITVLCFRNQKRDRYYALAAAPIAGQELCQIFLWLNMGTDSSTCNDINVALSLLVRVLVSFLPLTFTVLAIYGSDARGKRWTALIIGIAALFVTVRIVLILVAFSINPRMCTMVGPNHHQIWADYLASYGIPAIDIGNALLYVAIPTLATFLFLRPIWVASVLSAIGPGTLIPLRILLPLEWASVWCWVTSLFLFFGLAEPIIGQAGAKHFFRPIALLFWKD
;
A
#
# COMPACT_ATOMS: atom_id res chain seq x y z
N MET A 1 -2.63 11.03 -2.07
CA MET A 1 -1.92 11.09 -3.37
C MET A 1 -2.89 10.56 -4.43
N CYS A 2 -2.68 10.81 -5.72
CA CYS A 2 -3.72 10.92 -6.77
C CYS A 2 -4.45 12.28 -6.91
N TRP A 3 -4.04 13.34 -6.21
CA TRP A 3 -4.74 14.64 -6.23
C TRP A 3 -4.05 15.71 -7.09
N SER A 4 -2.72 15.70 -7.15
CA SER A 4 -1.95 16.60 -8.01
C SER A 4 -0.52 16.10 -8.18
N ALA A 5 0.22 16.70 -9.11
CA ALA A 5 1.64 16.42 -9.30
C ALA A 5 2.45 16.79 -8.04
N GLU A 6 2.15 17.94 -7.43
CA GLU A 6 2.83 18.48 -6.26
C GLU A 6 2.64 17.56 -5.05
N VAL A 7 1.40 17.13 -4.80
CA VAL A 7 1.11 16.20 -3.70
C VAL A 7 1.86 14.88 -3.91
N SER A 8 1.78 14.31 -5.12
CA SER A 8 2.48 13.04 -5.43
C SER A 8 4.00 13.20 -5.31
N THR A 9 4.54 14.37 -5.67
CA THR A 9 5.97 14.69 -5.55
C THR A 9 6.42 14.74 -4.09
N VAL A 10 5.71 15.50 -3.24
CA VAL A 10 6.05 15.63 -1.82
C VAL A 10 6.09 14.26 -1.15
N PHE A 11 5.05 13.46 -1.40
CA PHE A 11 4.97 12.14 -0.78
C PHE A 11 5.98 11.14 -1.35
N SER A 12 6.23 11.13 -2.66
CA SER A 12 7.29 10.30 -3.25
C SER A 12 8.65 10.64 -2.64
N ILE A 13 8.97 11.92 -2.46
CA ILE A 13 10.22 12.35 -1.80
C ILE A 13 10.27 11.84 -0.36
N LEU A 14 9.19 12.02 0.42
CA LEU A 14 9.14 11.57 1.81
C LEU A 14 9.28 10.05 1.94
N ASP A 15 8.59 9.29 1.10
CA ASP A 15 8.62 7.83 1.12
C ASP A 15 10.01 7.31 0.70
N VAL A 16 10.61 7.86 -0.36
CA VAL A 16 11.97 7.52 -0.81
C VAL A 16 13.01 7.90 0.25
N ALA A 17 12.88 9.08 0.88
CA ALA A 17 13.78 9.51 1.95
C ALA A 17 13.67 8.57 3.16
N ALA A 18 12.46 8.21 3.59
CA ALA A 18 12.24 7.30 4.70
C ALA A 18 12.81 5.90 4.40
N ILE A 19 12.55 5.36 3.20
CA ILE A 19 13.13 4.08 2.75
C ILE A 19 14.66 4.16 2.75
N THR A 20 15.24 5.26 2.25
CA THR A 20 16.70 5.46 2.23
C THR A 20 17.29 5.46 3.64
N VAL A 21 16.65 6.17 4.59
CA VAL A 21 17.05 6.19 5.99
C VAL A 21 16.97 4.79 6.61
N LEU A 22 15.89 4.04 6.35
CA LEU A 22 15.74 2.66 6.80
C LEU A 22 16.84 1.75 6.23
N CYS A 23 17.13 1.87 4.94
CA CYS A 23 18.21 1.13 4.28
C CYS A 23 19.59 1.48 4.86
N PHE A 24 19.85 2.74 5.17
CA PHE A 24 21.11 3.19 5.78
C PHE A 24 21.24 2.71 7.23
N ARG A 25 20.17 2.81 8.03
CA ARG A 25 20.12 2.32 9.41
C ARG A 25 20.26 0.79 9.48
N ASN A 26 19.75 0.09 8.46
CA ASN A 26 19.98 -1.33 8.17
C ASN A 26 19.71 -2.30 9.32
N GLN A 27 18.80 -1.96 10.24
CA GLN A 27 18.36 -2.93 11.25
C GLN A 27 17.50 -4.01 10.60
N LYS A 28 17.39 -5.17 11.26
CA LYS A 28 16.63 -6.30 10.73
C LYS A 28 15.21 -5.92 10.29
N ARG A 29 14.51 -5.10 11.10
CA ARG A 29 13.13 -4.67 10.82
C ARG A 29 13.03 -3.58 9.76
N ASP A 30 14.06 -2.76 9.61
CA ASP A 30 14.11 -1.68 8.61
C ASP A 30 13.95 -2.21 7.19
N ARG A 31 14.62 -3.33 6.92
CA ARG A 31 14.53 -4.04 5.63
C ARG A 31 13.10 -4.44 5.30
N TYR A 32 12.33 -4.83 6.30
CA TYR A 32 10.95 -5.25 6.11
C TYR A 32 10.01 -4.06 5.87
N TYR A 33 10.19 -2.96 6.61
CA TYR A 33 9.46 -1.72 6.32
C TYR A 33 9.76 -1.20 4.92
N ALA A 34 11.05 -1.14 4.55
CA ALA A 34 11.49 -0.71 3.23
C ALA A 34 10.90 -1.58 2.11
N LEU A 35 10.96 -2.92 2.25
CA LEU A 35 10.43 -3.84 1.24
C LEU A 35 8.90 -3.79 1.13
N ALA A 36 8.19 -3.68 2.27
CA ALA A 36 6.73 -3.58 2.28
C ALA A 36 6.24 -2.28 1.61
N ALA A 37 6.92 -1.16 1.86
CA ALA A 37 6.57 0.15 1.32
C ALA A 37 7.03 0.40 -0.14
N ALA A 38 8.02 -0.35 -0.63
CA ALA A 38 8.62 -0.12 -1.95
C ALA A 38 7.62 -0.06 -3.12
N PRO A 39 6.59 -0.93 -3.23
CA PRO A 39 5.62 -0.82 -4.32
C PRO A 39 4.81 0.49 -4.32
N ILE A 40 4.51 1.04 -3.14
CA ILE A 40 3.79 2.31 -3.03
C ILE A 40 4.71 3.47 -3.39
N ALA A 41 5.95 3.50 -2.89
CA ALA A 41 6.91 4.53 -3.28
C ALA A 41 7.14 4.55 -4.81
N GLY A 42 7.22 3.37 -5.44
CA GLY A 42 7.28 3.25 -6.89
C GLY A 42 6.02 3.74 -7.59
N GLN A 43 4.84 3.41 -7.05
CA GLN A 43 3.56 3.89 -7.57
C GLN A 43 3.46 5.43 -7.49
N GLU A 44 3.92 6.05 -6.40
CA GLU A 44 3.94 7.51 -6.25
C GLU A 44 4.85 8.20 -7.25
N LEU A 45 6.05 7.65 -7.46
CA LEU A 45 6.96 8.14 -8.49
C LEU A 45 6.29 8.11 -9.87
N CYS A 46 5.61 7.01 -10.20
CA CYS A 46 4.87 6.91 -11.46
C CYS A 46 3.72 7.91 -11.54
N GLN A 47 3.05 8.22 -10.43
CA GLN A 47 1.95 9.19 -10.40
C GLN A 47 2.38 10.61 -10.73
N ILE A 48 3.60 11.00 -10.36
CA ILE A 48 4.17 12.30 -10.76
C ILE A 48 4.20 12.40 -12.29
N PHE A 49 4.76 11.37 -12.95
CA PHE A 49 4.86 11.36 -14.41
C PHE A 49 3.50 11.18 -15.09
N LEU A 50 2.56 10.46 -14.47
CA LEU A 50 1.18 10.41 -14.95
C LEU A 50 0.56 11.81 -14.95
N TRP A 51 0.72 12.60 -13.89
CA TRP A 51 0.18 13.97 -13.86
C TRP A 51 0.67 14.86 -15.01
N LEU A 52 1.88 14.61 -15.52
CA LEU A 52 2.42 15.32 -16.68
C LEU A 52 1.89 14.82 -18.03
N ASN A 53 1.23 13.66 -18.07
CA ASN A 53 0.84 12.94 -19.29
C ASN A 53 -0.65 12.55 -19.34
N MET A 54 -1.45 12.89 -18.33
CA MET A 54 -2.89 12.63 -18.31
C MET A 54 -3.67 13.78 -18.94
N GLY A 55 -4.72 13.41 -19.67
CA GLY A 55 -5.77 14.32 -20.11
C GLY A 55 -7.09 14.01 -19.41
N THR A 56 -8.15 14.64 -19.89
CA THR A 56 -9.54 14.38 -19.47
C THR A 56 -10.21 13.27 -20.27
N ASP A 57 -9.60 12.82 -21.37
CA ASP A 57 -10.12 11.78 -22.25
C ASP A 57 -9.18 10.56 -22.30
N SER A 58 -9.77 9.36 -22.25
CA SER A 58 -9.05 8.09 -22.30
C SER A 58 -8.75 7.64 -23.72
N SER A 59 -9.50 8.13 -24.71
CA SER A 59 -9.36 7.67 -26.10
C SER A 59 -8.14 8.26 -26.82
N THR A 60 -7.60 9.35 -26.29
CA THR A 60 -6.53 10.17 -26.91
C THR A 60 -5.24 10.21 -26.10
N CYS A 61 -5.05 9.30 -25.14
CA CYS A 61 -3.86 9.27 -24.29
C CYS A 61 -2.59 8.83 -25.03
N ASN A 62 -1.46 9.46 -24.67
CA ASN A 62 -0.15 9.13 -25.22
C ASN A 62 0.39 7.79 -24.67
N ASP A 63 1.40 7.24 -25.35
CA ASP A 63 1.98 5.92 -24.99
C ASP A 63 2.67 5.94 -23.62
N ILE A 64 3.14 7.10 -23.17
CA ILE A 64 3.74 7.27 -21.84
C ILE A 64 2.69 7.05 -20.75
N ASN A 65 1.49 7.63 -20.89
CA ASN A 65 0.38 7.41 -19.97
C ASN A 65 0.00 5.92 -19.93
N VAL A 66 -0.17 5.28 -21.09
CA VAL A 66 -0.45 3.82 -21.17
C VAL A 66 0.61 3.01 -20.39
N ALA A 67 1.90 3.25 -20.67
CA ALA A 67 2.99 2.52 -20.03
C ALA A 67 3.03 2.75 -18.51
N LEU A 68 2.85 3.99 -18.06
CA LEU A 68 2.82 4.32 -16.63
C LEU A 68 1.58 3.77 -15.93
N SER A 69 0.40 3.79 -16.58
CA SER A 69 -0.84 3.19 -16.04
C SER A 69 -0.67 1.69 -15.86
N LEU A 70 -0.05 0.99 -16.82
CA LEU A 70 0.28 -0.42 -16.68
C LEU A 70 1.30 -0.66 -15.58
N LEU A 71 2.36 0.13 -15.52
CA LEU A 71 3.40 0.01 -14.49
C LEU A 71 2.82 0.20 -13.09
N VAL A 72 1.99 1.23 -12.88
CA VAL A 72 1.29 1.47 -11.62
C VAL A 72 0.48 0.24 -11.23
N ARG A 73 -0.32 -0.33 -12.15
CA ARG A 73 -1.11 -1.54 -11.88
C ARG A 73 -0.25 -2.72 -11.47
N VAL A 74 0.87 -2.94 -12.14
CA VAL A 74 1.82 -4.01 -11.79
C VAL A 74 2.38 -3.75 -10.39
N LEU A 75 2.89 -2.56 -10.11
CA LEU A 75 3.44 -2.19 -8.79
C LEU A 75 2.41 -2.43 -7.68
N VAL A 76 1.19 -1.91 -7.81
CA VAL A 76 0.15 -2.09 -6.78
C VAL A 76 -0.34 -3.53 -6.69
N SER A 77 -0.14 -4.36 -7.73
CA SER A 77 -0.46 -5.78 -7.66
C SER A 77 0.44 -6.50 -6.67
N PHE A 78 1.70 -6.09 -6.56
CA PHE A 78 2.67 -6.67 -5.62
C PHE A 78 2.47 -6.21 -4.18
N LEU A 79 1.69 -5.16 -3.91
CA LEU A 79 1.51 -4.63 -2.56
C LEU A 79 1.06 -5.66 -1.52
N PRO A 80 0.03 -6.49 -1.76
CA PRO A 80 -0.35 -7.52 -0.79
C PRO A 80 0.76 -8.50 -0.50
N LEU A 81 1.54 -8.88 -1.52
CA LEU A 81 2.66 -9.79 -1.37
C LEU A 81 3.79 -9.17 -0.57
N THR A 82 4.18 -7.91 -0.83
CA THR A 82 5.26 -7.27 -0.07
C THR A 82 4.88 -7.05 1.39
N PHE A 83 3.61 -6.78 1.70
CA PHE A 83 3.14 -6.72 3.09
C PHE A 83 3.17 -8.09 3.79
N THR A 84 3.14 -9.21 3.07
CA THR A 84 3.39 -10.53 3.67
C THR A 84 4.86 -10.76 4.09
N VAL A 85 5.81 -9.92 3.68
CA VAL A 85 7.20 -9.99 4.20
C VAL A 85 7.21 -9.74 5.71
N LEU A 86 6.37 -8.82 6.18
CA LEU A 86 6.16 -8.60 7.61
C LEU A 86 5.70 -9.90 8.29
N ALA A 87 4.96 -10.74 7.55
CA ALA A 87 4.49 -12.04 8.00
C ALA A 87 5.55 -13.10 8.18
N ILE A 88 6.50 -13.13 7.25
CA ILE A 88 7.56 -14.14 7.26
C ILE A 88 8.52 -13.86 8.41
N TYR A 89 8.83 -12.59 8.66
CA TYR A 89 9.94 -12.21 9.52
C TYR A 89 9.54 -11.60 10.87
N GLY A 90 8.31 -11.10 11.01
CA GLY A 90 7.78 -10.49 12.22
C GLY A 90 6.88 -11.40 13.07
N SER A 91 6.56 -12.62 12.60
CA SER A 91 5.59 -13.50 13.26
C SER A 91 6.18 -14.28 14.44
N ASP A 92 5.54 -14.21 15.60
CA ASP A 92 5.75 -15.17 16.69
C ASP A 92 5.31 -16.58 16.29
N ALA A 93 5.63 -17.59 17.12
CA ALA A 93 5.33 -19.00 16.85
C ALA A 93 3.85 -19.27 16.46
N ARG A 94 2.90 -18.50 17.03
CA ARG A 94 1.47 -18.58 16.68
C ARG A 94 1.14 -17.97 15.31
N GLY A 95 1.85 -16.92 14.91
CA GLY A 95 1.65 -16.25 13.61
C GLY A 95 2.17 -17.10 12.45
N LYS A 96 3.25 -17.87 12.66
CA LYS A 96 3.85 -18.74 11.63
C LYS A 96 2.87 -19.72 10.97
N ARG A 97 1.88 -20.22 11.72
CA ARG A 97 0.82 -21.11 11.18
C ARG A 97 -0.01 -20.44 10.09
N TRP A 98 -0.28 -19.15 10.24
CA TRP A 98 -1.12 -18.37 9.31
C TRP A 98 -0.31 -17.69 8.21
N THR A 99 0.99 -17.49 8.44
CA THR A 99 1.93 -16.88 7.48
C THR A 99 1.89 -17.58 6.13
N ALA A 100 2.00 -18.93 6.08
CA ALA A 100 2.00 -19.68 4.83
C ALA A 100 0.68 -19.51 4.04
N LEU A 101 -0.46 -19.53 4.74
CA LEU A 101 -1.77 -19.33 4.13
C LEU A 101 -1.89 -17.93 3.50
N ILE A 102 -1.47 -16.89 4.23
CA ILE A 102 -1.58 -15.50 3.76
C ILE A 102 -0.64 -15.24 2.59
N ILE A 103 0.57 -15.80 2.60
CA ILE A 103 1.47 -15.74 1.44
C ILE A 103 0.84 -16.42 0.24
N GLY A 104 0.24 -17.60 0.41
CA GLY A 104 -0.46 -18.30 -0.66
C GLY A 104 -1.62 -17.48 -1.24
N ILE A 105 -2.44 -16.87 -0.38
CA ILE A 105 -3.53 -15.96 -0.80
C ILE A 105 -2.98 -14.73 -1.52
N ALA A 106 -1.92 -14.09 -1.01
CA ALA A 106 -1.31 -12.92 -1.62
C ALA A 106 -0.68 -13.25 -2.99
N ALA A 107 0.00 -14.38 -3.11
CA ALA A 107 0.59 -14.84 -4.37
C ALA A 107 -0.49 -15.18 -5.41
N LEU A 108 -1.57 -15.85 -4.99
CA LEU A 108 -2.73 -16.10 -5.85
C LEU A 108 -3.36 -14.78 -6.30
N PHE A 109 -3.54 -13.83 -5.38
CA PHE A 109 -4.07 -12.51 -5.69
C PHE A 109 -3.22 -11.78 -6.74
N VAL A 110 -1.88 -11.73 -6.56
CA VAL A 110 -0.96 -11.13 -7.54
C VAL A 110 -1.14 -11.81 -8.89
N THR A 111 -1.14 -13.14 -8.93
CA THR A 111 -1.26 -13.92 -10.16
C THR A 111 -2.56 -13.61 -10.90
N VAL A 112 -3.69 -13.67 -10.21
CA VAL A 112 -5.01 -13.35 -10.77
C VAL A 112 -5.03 -11.90 -11.27
N ARG A 113 -4.46 -10.96 -10.51
CA ARG A 113 -4.45 -9.55 -10.90
C ARG A 113 -3.59 -9.28 -12.13
N ILE A 114 -2.43 -9.94 -12.26
CA ILE A 114 -1.62 -9.85 -13.48
C ILE A 114 -2.40 -10.42 -14.67
N VAL A 115 -3.05 -11.58 -14.53
CA VAL A 115 -3.90 -12.13 -15.60
C VAL A 115 -5.02 -11.16 -15.98
N LEU A 116 -5.69 -10.55 -15.00
CA LEU A 116 -6.74 -9.55 -15.25
C LEU A 116 -6.22 -8.29 -15.96
N ILE A 117 -5.01 -7.81 -15.62
CA ILE A 117 -4.35 -6.71 -16.33
C ILE A 117 -4.14 -7.10 -17.80
N LEU A 118 -3.61 -8.30 -18.07
CA LEU A 118 -3.35 -8.77 -19.42
C LEU A 118 -4.64 -8.92 -20.24
N VAL A 119 -5.69 -9.50 -19.64
CA VAL A 119 -7.00 -9.62 -20.29
C VAL A 119 -7.60 -8.25 -20.57
N ALA A 120 -7.66 -7.35 -19.58
CA ALA A 120 -8.19 -6.01 -19.76
C ALA A 120 -7.42 -5.22 -20.83
N PHE A 121 -6.09 -5.35 -20.87
CA PHE A 121 -5.25 -4.71 -21.87
C PHE A 121 -5.46 -5.28 -23.28
N SER A 122 -5.72 -6.60 -23.39
CA SER A 122 -6.03 -7.23 -24.69
C SER A 122 -7.37 -6.76 -25.27
N ILE A 123 -8.34 -6.40 -24.42
CA ILE A 123 -9.64 -5.88 -24.81
C ILE A 123 -9.57 -4.37 -25.06
N ASN A 124 -8.81 -3.65 -24.23
CA ASN A 124 -8.59 -2.21 -24.32
C ASN A 124 -7.09 -1.88 -24.28
N PRO A 125 -6.43 -1.76 -25.45
CA PRO A 125 -5.00 -1.43 -25.49
C PRO A 125 -4.67 -0.02 -24.95
N ARG A 126 -5.67 0.84 -24.75
CA ARG A 126 -5.52 2.22 -24.25
C ARG A 126 -6.06 2.34 -22.81
N MET A 127 -5.62 1.45 -21.92
CA MET A 127 -5.90 1.52 -20.47
C MET A 127 -5.18 2.70 -19.81
N CYS A 128 -5.72 3.90 -19.99
CA CYS A 128 -5.10 5.13 -19.53
C CYS A 128 -5.65 5.62 -18.20
N THR A 129 -4.80 6.34 -17.48
CA THR A 129 -5.23 7.13 -16.33
C THR A 129 -5.70 8.50 -16.84
N MET A 130 -6.78 9.01 -16.26
CA MET A 130 -7.36 10.31 -16.62
C MET A 130 -7.50 11.23 -15.41
N VAL A 131 -7.67 12.52 -15.67
CA VAL A 131 -8.11 13.49 -14.66
C VAL A 131 -9.63 13.40 -14.53
N GLY A 132 -10.09 13.09 -13.32
CA GLY A 132 -11.50 13.00 -12.96
C GLY A 132 -12.14 14.36 -12.63
N PRO A 133 -13.47 14.41 -12.51
CA PRO A 133 -14.23 15.63 -12.28
C PRO A 133 -13.82 16.43 -11.03
N ASN A 134 -13.31 15.76 -9.99
CA ASN A 134 -12.88 16.38 -8.73
C ASN A 134 -11.35 16.49 -8.65
N HIS A 135 -10.69 16.50 -9.81
CA HIS A 135 -9.23 16.61 -9.92
C HIS A 135 -8.48 15.43 -9.29
N HIS A 136 -9.08 14.24 -9.38
CA HIS A 136 -8.44 12.99 -8.98
C HIS A 136 -7.98 12.17 -10.18
N GLN A 137 -7.00 11.29 -9.96
CA GLN A 137 -6.72 10.25 -10.94
C GLN A 137 -7.86 9.22 -11.02
N ILE A 138 -8.34 8.97 -12.24
CA ILE A 138 -9.22 7.85 -12.57
C ILE A 138 -8.38 6.80 -13.26
N TRP A 139 -8.24 5.64 -12.63
CA TRP A 139 -7.59 4.48 -13.23
C TRP A 139 -8.63 3.72 -14.05
N ALA A 140 -8.29 3.31 -15.27
CA ALA A 140 -9.20 2.48 -16.08
C ALA A 140 -9.70 1.24 -15.31
N ASP A 141 -10.97 0.88 -15.49
CA ASP A 141 -11.48 -0.35 -14.89
C ASP A 141 -10.88 -1.58 -15.60
N TYR A 142 -10.86 -2.73 -14.91
CA TYR A 142 -10.49 -4.00 -15.55
C TYR A 142 -11.62 -4.48 -16.45
N LEU A 143 -12.81 -4.69 -15.88
CA LEU A 143 -13.96 -5.27 -16.59
C LEU A 143 -15.29 -4.56 -16.27
N ALA A 144 -15.31 -3.60 -15.35
CA ALA A 144 -16.52 -2.87 -14.98
C ALA A 144 -17.16 -2.13 -16.18
N SER A 145 -16.37 -1.48 -17.02
CA SER A 145 -16.83 -0.82 -18.25
C SER A 145 -17.42 -1.79 -19.29
N TYR A 146 -17.19 -3.10 -19.13
CA TYR A 146 -17.73 -4.18 -19.96
C TYR A 146 -18.89 -4.93 -19.28
N GLY A 147 -19.46 -4.36 -18.21
CA GLY A 147 -20.63 -4.92 -17.53
C GLY A 147 -20.31 -5.95 -16.44
N ILE A 148 -19.05 -6.10 -16.02
CA ILE A 148 -18.63 -7.05 -14.97
C ILE A 148 -18.00 -6.32 -13.76
N PRO A 149 -18.73 -5.43 -13.07
CA PRO A 149 -18.18 -4.62 -11.98
C PRO A 149 -17.78 -5.43 -10.74
N ALA A 150 -18.32 -6.65 -10.59
CA ALA A 150 -18.03 -7.51 -9.44
C ALA A 150 -16.55 -7.88 -9.34
N ILE A 151 -15.85 -8.03 -10.47
CA ILE A 151 -14.42 -8.35 -10.50
C ILE A 151 -13.60 -7.17 -9.98
N ASP A 152 -13.89 -5.95 -10.43
CA ASP A 152 -13.23 -4.73 -9.96
C ASP A 152 -13.46 -4.50 -8.46
N ILE A 153 -14.68 -4.69 -7.97
CA ILE A 153 -15.03 -4.58 -6.55
C ILE A 153 -14.30 -5.64 -5.72
N GLY A 154 -14.35 -6.92 -6.14
CA GLY A 154 -13.68 -8.00 -5.44
C GLY A 154 -12.16 -7.80 -5.35
N ASN A 155 -11.54 -7.33 -6.45
CA ASN A 155 -10.13 -6.97 -6.45
C ASN A 155 -9.82 -5.83 -5.49
N ALA A 156 -10.63 -4.77 -5.46
CA ALA A 156 -10.45 -3.65 -4.54
C ALA A 156 -10.55 -4.10 -3.07
N LEU A 157 -11.50 -4.99 -2.75
CA LEU A 157 -11.66 -5.53 -1.39
C LEU A 157 -10.46 -6.38 -0.97
N LEU A 158 -9.98 -7.30 -1.82
CA LEU A 158 -8.81 -8.13 -1.52
C LEU A 158 -7.53 -7.29 -1.43
N TYR A 159 -7.41 -6.27 -2.28
CA TYR A 159 -6.33 -5.30 -2.24
C TYR A 159 -6.25 -4.57 -0.89
N VAL A 160 -7.38 -4.32 -0.22
CA VAL A 160 -7.44 -3.74 1.13
C VAL A 160 -7.26 -4.77 2.25
N ALA A 161 -7.93 -5.92 2.13
CA ALA A 161 -8.04 -6.91 3.19
C ALA A 161 -6.72 -7.63 3.48
N ILE A 162 -5.95 -8.01 2.43
CA ILE A 162 -4.74 -8.81 2.60
C ILE A 162 -3.66 -8.04 3.37
N PRO A 163 -3.27 -6.79 2.99
CA PRO A 163 -2.25 -6.08 3.75
C PRO A 163 -2.75 -5.66 5.13
N THR A 164 -4.06 -5.42 5.31
CA THR A 164 -4.68 -5.18 6.62
C THR A 164 -4.49 -6.39 7.55
N LEU A 165 -4.85 -7.59 7.08
CA LEU A 165 -4.70 -8.83 7.84
C LEU A 165 -3.22 -9.11 8.15
N ALA A 166 -2.33 -8.88 7.17
CA ALA A 166 -0.89 -8.97 7.40
C ALA A 166 -0.47 -8.01 8.53
N THR A 167 -0.87 -6.75 8.46
CA THR A 167 -0.53 -5.74 9.48
C THR A 167 -0.96 -6.16 10.89
N PHE A 168 -2.19 -6.68 11.06
CA PHE A 168 -2.71 -7.15 12.36
C PHE A 168 -1.94 -8.33 12.96
N LEU A 169 -1.39 -9.19 12.12
CA LEU A 169 -0.66 -10.37 12.58
C LEU A 169 0.76 -10.03 13.06
N PHE A 170 1.34 -8.91 12.62
CA PHE A 170 2.77 -8.61 12.85
C PHE A 170 3.04 -7.35 13.65
N LEU A 171 2.27 -6.28 13.43
CA LEU A 171 2.55 -5.05 14.16
C LEU A 171 2.09 -5.19 15.61
N ARG A 172 3.08 -5.20 16.49
CA ARG A 172 2.93 -5.03 17.93
C ARG A 172 3.50 -3.66 18.31
N PRO A 173 2.80 -2.89 19.15
CA PRO A 173 1.53 -3.20 19.81
C PRO A 173 0.31 -3.18 18.88
N ILE A 174 -0.75 -3.93 19.22
CA ILE A 174 -1.90 -4.15 18.33
C ILE A 174 -2.66 -2.85 17.97
N TRP A 175 -2.58 -1.83 18.83
CA TRP A 175 -3.20 -0.54 18.55
C TRP A 175 -2.59 0.16 17.33
N VAL A 176 -1.28 -0.02 17.06
CA VAL A 176 -0.63 0.50 15.85
C VAL A 176 -1.23 -0.17 14.62
N ALA A 177 -1.40 -1.50 14.69
CA ALA A 177 -2.05 -2.25 13.63
C ALA A 177 -3.49 -1.79 13.40
N SER A 178 -4.25 -1.53 14.47
CA SER A 178 -5.62 -1.00 14.38
C SER A 178 -5.66 0.37 13.72
N VAL A 179 -4.76 1.29 14.09
CA VAL A 179 -4.70 2.63 13.50
C VAL A 179 -4.38 2.55 12.01
N LEU A 180 -3.32 1.83 11.63
CA LEU A 180 -2.94 1.70 10.21
C LEU A 180 -4.03 1.00 9.39
N SER A 181 -4.68 -0.01 9.97
CA SER A 181 -5.75 -0.76 9.30
C SER A 181 -7.05 0.02 9.19
N ALA A 182 -7.32 0.96 10.09
CA ALA A 182 -8.54 1.79 10.03
C ALA A 182 -8.47 2.83 8.92
N ILE A 183 -7.28 3.32 8.58
CA ILE A 183 -7.08 4.36 7.55
C ILE A 183 -7.48 3.85 6.17
N GLY A 184 -7.20 2.57 5.88
CA GLY A 184 -7.57 1.94 4.62
C GLY A 184 -9.09 2.05 4.33
N PRO A 185 -9.93 1.31 5.06
CA PRO A 185 -11.38 1.40 4.93
C PRO A 185 -11.92 2.81 5.21
N GLY A 186 -11.36 3.51 6.21
CA GLY A 186 -11.79 4.85 6.62
C GLY A 186 -11.60 5.92 5.55
N THR A 187 -10.70 5.71 4.57
CA THR A 187 -10.55 6.59 3.41
C THR A 187 -11.21 6.01 2.16
N LEU A 188 -11.14 4.68 1.94
CA LEU A 188 -11.75 4.04 0.76
C LEU A 188 -13.27 4.14 0.76
N ILE A 189 -13.94 3.88 1.90
CA ILE A 189 -15.40 3.82 1.96
C ILE A 189 -16.03 5.20 1.65
N PRO A 190 -15.62 6.31 2.32
CA PRO A 190 -16.16 7.62 1.98
C PRO A 190 -15.84 8.02 0.54
N LEU A 191 -14.63 7.71 0.06
CA LEU A 191 -14.26 7.98 -1.33
C LEU A 191 -15.20 7.27 -2.30
N ARG A 192 -15.53 6.00 -2.06
CA ARG A 192 -16.44 5.24 -2.94
C ARG A 192 -17.88 5.72 -2.91
N ILE A 193 -18.33 6.23 -1.77
CA ILE A 193 -19.67 6.80 -1.63
C ILE A 193 -19.76 8.15 -2.33
N LEU A 194 -18.74 9.01 -2.15
CA LEU A 194 -18.77 10.38 -2.64
C LEU A 194 -18.27 10.51 -4.08
N LEU A 195 -17.30 9.68 -4.48
CA LEU A 195 -16.52 9.80 -5.71
C LEU A 195 -16.37 8.41 -6.38
N PRO A 196 -17.48 7.79 -6.84
CA PRO A 196 -17.50 6.38 -7.22
C PRO A 196 -16.59 6.02 -8.40
N LEU A 197 -16.31 6.99 -9.27
CA LEU A 197 -15.46 6.84 -10.46
C LEU A 197 -13.97 7.14 -10.18
N GLU A 198 -13.65 7.78 -9.07
CA GLU A 198 -12.31 8.24 -8.77
C GLU A 198 -11.62 7.29 -7.80
N TRP A 199 -10.40 6.89 -8.15
CA TRP A 199 -9.62 5.94 -7.36
C TRP A 199 -8.50 6.73 -6.65
N ALA A 200 -8.70 7.06 -5.39
CA ALA A 200 -7.61 7.54 -4.54
C ALA A 200 -6.78 6.32 -4.11
N SER A 201 -5.45 6.45 -4.16
CA SER A 201 -4.59 5.42 -3.60
C SER A 201 -4.67 5.52 -2.08
N VAL A 202 -5.61 4.76 -1.52
CA VAL A 202 -5.86 4.60 -0.09
C VAL A 202 -4.57 4.26 0.67
N TRP A 203 -3.67 3.53 -0.01
CA TRP A 203 -2.42 3.05 0.55
C TRP A 203 -1.33 4.10 0.69
N CYS A 204 -1.49 5.25 0.05
CA CYS A 204 -0.60 6.39 0.21
C CYS A 204 -0.43 6.77 1.68
N TRP A 205 -1.55 7.09 2.32
CA TRP A 205 -1.61 7.53 3.70
C TRP A 205 -1.15 6.43 4.65
N VAL A 206 -1.56 5.20 4.37
CA VAL A 206 -1.14 4.04 5.14
C VAL A 206 0.38 3.85 5.05
N THR A 207 0.97 4.02 3.86
CA THR A 207 2.41 3.82 3.64
C THR A 207 3.23 4.88 4.32
N SER A 208 2.91 6.17 4.17
CA SER A 208 3.69 7.22 4.82
C SER A 208 3.62 7.11 6.35
N LEU A 209 2.48 6.73 6.92
CA LEU A 209 2.36 6.45 8.35
C LEU A 209 3.11 5.18 8.77
N PHE A 210 3.07 4.15 7.93
CA PHE A 210 3.81 2.91 8.15
C PHE A 210 5.33 3.13 8.12
N LEU A 211 5.83 3.95 7.19
CA LEU A 211 7.23 4.36 7.11
C LEU A 211 7.62 5.24 8.30
N PHE A 212 6.77 6.20 8.69
CA PHE A 212 6.97 6.98 9.92
C PHE A 212 7.09 6.08 11.14
N PHE A 213 6.22 5.08 11.28
CA PHE A 213 6.31 4.09 12.35
C PHE A 213 7.61 3.29 12.27
N GLY A 214 7.99 2.83 11.08
CA GLY A 214 9.27 2.14 10.88
C GLY A 214 10.46 2.97 11.35
N LEU A 215 10.48 4.27 11.06
CA LEU A 215 11.53 5.19 11.53
C LEU A 215 11.50 5.38 13.05
N ALA A 216 10.31 5.55 13.64
CA ALA A 216 10.13 5.83 15.07
C ALA A 216 10.26 4.59 15.97
N GLU A 217 10.08 3.38 15.43
CA GLU A 217 9.99 2.15 16.21
C GLU A 217 11.16 1.93 17.19
N PRO A 218 12.44 2.11 16.82
CA PRO A 218 13.54 1.92 17.78
C PRO A 218 13.47 2.88 18.97
N ILE A 219 12.98 4.11 18.75
CA ILE A 219 12.81 5.13 19.81
C ILE A 219 11.67 4.72 20.74
N ILE A 220 10.55 4.27 20.17
CA ILE A 220 9.39 3.78 20.93
C ILE A 220 9.78 2.54 21.75
N GLY A 221 10.53 1.62 21.17
CA GLY A 221 11.03 0.42 21.87
C GLY A 221 11.96 0.78 23.05
N GLN A 222 12.87 1.74 22.87
CA GLN A 222 13.77 2.21 23.92
C GLN A 222 13.04 2.98 25.03
N ALA A 223 12.06 3.81 24.70
CA ALA A 223 11.24 4.54 25.66
C ALA A 223 10.30 3.60 26.43
N GLY A 224 9.66 2.66 25.73
CA GLY A 224 8.79 1.64 26.32
C GLY A 224 9.55 0.70 27.26
N ALA A 225 10.76 0.28 26.89
CA ALA A 225 11.62 -0.50 27.79
C ALA A 225 11.98 0.27 29.07
N LYS A 226 12.25 1.58 28.97
CA LYS A 226 12.59 2.43 30.11
C LYS A 226 11.41 2.78 31.02
N HIS A 227 10.19 2.89 30.48
CA HIS A 227 9.01 3.30 31.26
C HIS A 227 8.15 2.12 31.75
N PHE A 228 8.11 1.00 31.02
CA PHE A 228 7.24 -0.13 31.38
C PHE A 228 7.96 -1.20 32.23
N PHE A 229 9.28 -1.38 32.07
CA PHE A 229 10.04 -2.35 32.87
C PHE A 229 10.75 -1.77 34.08
N ARG A 230 10.92 -0.44 34.20
CA ARG A 230 11.45 0.18 35.42
C ARG A 230 10.59 -0.07 36.67
N PRO A 231 9.25 0.00 36.64
CA PRO A 231 8.45 -0.26 37.83
C PRO A 231 8.47 -1.74 38.24
N ILE A 232 8.59 -2.65 37.26
CA ILE A 232 8.59 -4.10 37.52
C ILE A 232 9.96 -4.56 38.02
N ALA A 233 11.06 -4.05 37.49
CA ALA A 233 12.40 -4.36 37.98
C ALA A 233 12.64 -3.90 39.42
N LEU A 234 12.00 -2.81 39.86
CA LEU A 234 12.05 -2.33 41.25
C LEU A 234 11.18 -3.16 42.22
N LEU A 235 10.24 -3.97 41.74
CA LEU A 235 9.42 -4.86 42.57
C LEU A 235 10.11 -6.21 42.84
N PHE A 236 11.16 -6.56 42.10
CA PHE A 236 11.93 -7.79 42.27
C PHE A 236 13.34 -7.57 42.83
N TRP A 237 13.69 -6.33 43.20
CA TRP A 237 14.93 -6.03 43.91
C TRP A 237 14.63 -5.80 45.39
N LYS A 238 14.44 -6.91 46.11
CA LYS A 238 14.79 -7.02 47.52
C LYS A 238 16.13 -7.72 47.56
N ASP A 239 17.17 -6.97 47.88
CA ASP A 239 18.21 -7.29 48.87
C ASP A 239 19.11 -6.05 49.05
#